data_AF-A0A7Y2V424-F1
#
_entry.id   AF-A0A7Y2V424-F1
#
_cell.length_a   1.000
_cell.length_b   1.000
_cell.length_c   1.000
_cell.angle_alpha   90.00
_cell.angle_beta   90.00
_cell.angle_gamma   90.00
#
_symmetry.space_group_name_H-M   'P 1'
#
loop_
_entity.id
_entity.type
_entity.pdbx_description
1 polymer ?
#
loop_
_entity_poly.entity_id
_entity_poly.type
_entity_poly.pdbx_seq_one_letter_code
_entity_poly.pdbx_strand_id
1 'polypeptide(L)'
;MHDSLRIGLTYKAPFWKKHRTSGIIYSGSGPIQEFYDHSNTNVDRFALSVFLNSNFYDKSNEDRKAEVLQQLVFYYGEIALDYTNYEECVWKNETFTTTENKPLWTKVP
;
A
#
# COMPACT_ATOMS: atom_id res chain seq x y z
N MET A 1 -0.31 -8.49 11.10
CA MET A 1 -1.18 -7.81 10.11
C MET A 1 -2.28 -6.95 10.74
N HIS A 2 -2.51 -7.01 12.06
CA HIS A 2 -3.50 -6.18 12.79
C HIS A 2 -3.41 -4.68 12.46
N ASP A 3 -2.19 -4.15 12.44
CA ASP A 3 -1.92 -2.77 12.04
C ASP A 3 -1.23 -2.79 10.68
N SER A 4 -1.89 -3.28 9.63
CA SER A 4 -1.38 -3.09 8.27
C SER A 4 -2.08 -1.93 7.56
N LEU A 5 -1.32 -1.23 6.72
CA LEU A 5 -1.80 -0.20 5.82
C LEU A 5 -1.51 -0.70 4.41
N ARG A 6 -2.56 -1.06 3.68
CA ARG A 6 -2.43 -1.68 2.37
C ARG A 6 -3.13 -0.85 1.32
N ILE A 7 -2.47 -0.67 0.18
CA ILE A 7 -2.99 0.01 -0.99
C ILE A 7 -3.00 -0.96 -2.17
N GLY A 8 -4.08 -0.93 -2.95
CA GLY A 8 -4.20 -1.52 -4.27
C GLY A 8 -4.18 -0.43 -5.34
N LEU A 9 -3.28 -0.55 -6.30
CA LEU A 9 -3.22 0.32 -7.48
C LEU A 9 -3.40 -0.52 -8.73
N THR A 10 -4.41 -0.21 -9.55
CA THR A 10 -4.68 -0.92 -10.81
C THR A 10 -4.22 -0.10 -12.01
N TYR A 11 -3.76 -0.76 -13.07
CA TYR A 11 -3.24 -0.12 -14.28
C TYR A 11 -3.73 -0.82 -15.56
N LYS A 12 -3.64 -0.11 -16.69
CA LYS A 12 -3.95 -0.68 -18.02
C LYS A 12 -2.88 -1.65 -18.53
N ALA A 13 -1.65 -1.51 -18.06
CA ALA A 13 -0.53 -2.36 -18.45
C ALA A 13 0.46 -2.52 -17.29
N PRO A 14 1.14 -3.68 -17.14
CA PRO A 14 2.06 -3.94 -16.05
C PRO A 14 3.44 -3.37 -16.36
N PHE A 15 3.59 -2.04 -16.38
CA PHE A 15 4.82 -1.37 -16.81
C PHE A 15 6.04 -1.77 -15.96
N TRP A 16 5.85 -2.09 -14.68
CA TRP A 16 6.89 -2.57 -13.76
C TRP A 16 7.58 -3.85 -14.27
N LYS A 17 6.90 -4.66 -15.09
CA LYS A 17 7.47 -5.87 -15.69
C LYS A 17 8.43 -5.59 -16.86
N LYS A 18 8.33 -4.43 -17.51
CA LYS A 18 9.14 -4.11 -18.71
C LYS A 18 10.61 -3.82 -18.37
N HIS A 19 10.90 -3.36 -17.15
CA HIS A 19 12.19 -2.80 -16.78
C HIS A 19 13.13 -3.78 -16.04
N ARG A 20 13.21 -5.07 -16.42
CA ARG A 20 14.06 -6.07 -15.72
C ARG A 20 14.00 -5.97 -14.17
N THR A 21 12.89 -5.51 -13.61
CA THR A 21 12.70 -5.45 -12.17
C THR A 21 12.07 -6.76 -11.71
N SER A 22 12.30 -7.13 -10.46
CA SER A 22 11.63 -8.27 -9.84
C SER A 22 10.11 -8.08 -9.72
N GLY A 23 9.58 -6.87 -9.96
CA GLY A 23 8.21 -6.51 -9.60
C GLY A 23 7.97 -6.47 -8.09
N ILE A 24 9.06 -6.46 -7.30
CA ILE A 24 9.06 -6.43 -5.85
C ILE A 24 10.02 -5.34 -5.41
N ILE A 25 9.59 -4.50 -4.46
CA ILE A 25 10.47 -3.52 -3.82
C ILE A 25 10.36 -3.65 -2.31
N TYR A 26 11.51 -3.49 -1.64
CA TYR A 26 11.64 -3.26 -0.22
C TYR A 26 12.35 -1.93 0.00
N SER A 27 11.81 -1.09 0.88
CA SER A 27 12.42 0.19 1.21
C SER A 27 12.49 0.41 2.72
N GLY A 28 13.66 0.84 3.20
CA GLY A 28 13.86 1.25 4.60
C GLY A 28 13.37 2.68 4.89
N SER A 29 12.95 3.43 3.86
CA SER A 29 12.54 4.83 3.97
C SER A 29 11.31 5.16 3.10
N GLY A 30 10.58 6.21 3.48
CA GLY A 30 9.39 6.66 2.75
C GLY A 30 8.10 5.91 3.16
N PRO A 31 6.97 6.25 2.51
CA PRO A 31 5.68 5.63 2.80
C PRO A 31 5.67 4.14 2.48
N ILE A 32 6.17 3.73 1.30
CA ILE A 32 6.13 2.35 0.83
C ILE A 32 7.25 1.57 1.49
N GLN A 33 6.91 0.56 2.29
CA GLN A 33 7.86 -0.41 2.82
C GLN A 33 8.04 -1.57 1.85
N GLU A 34 6.94 -2.07 1.30
CA GLU A 34 6.93 -3.22 0.40
C GLU A 34 5.90 -3.01 -0.71
N PHE A 35 6.17 -3.50 -1.91
CA PHE A 35 5.08 -3.79 -2.85
C PHE A 35 5.37 -4.99 -3.72
N TYR A 36 4.30 -5.53 -4.29
CA TYR A 36 4.29 -6.74 -5.10
C TYR A 36 3.40 -6.58 -6.33
N ASP A 37 3.77 -7.23 -7.43
CA ASP A 37 2.84 -7.51 -8.51
C ASP A 37 1.66 -8.35 -8.00
N HIS A 38 0.45 -7.83 -8.19
CA HIS A 38 -0.82 -8.46 -7.85
C HIS A 38 -1.71 -8.59 -9.09
N SER A 39 -1.10 -8.66 -10.27
CA SER A 39 -1.80 -8.97 -11.53
C SER A 39 -2.46 -10.34 -11.44
N ASN A 40 -3.61 -10.50 -12.10
CA ASN A 40 -4.31 -11.77 -12.10
C ASN A 40 -3.66 -12.80 -13.04
N THR A 41 -4.01 -14.06 -12.86
CA THR A 41 -3.49 -15.20 -13.64
C THR A 41 -3.81 -15.11 -15.13
N ASN A 42 -4.93 -14.48 -15.49
CA ASN A 42 -5.38 -14.34 -16.88
C ASN A 42 -4.67 -13.21 -17.63
N VAL A 43 -3.84 -12.41 -16.93
CA VAL A 43 -3.02 -11.35 -17.51
C VAL A 43 -3.86 -10.30 -18.25
N ASP A 44 -5.06 -10.01 -17.74
CA ASP A 44 -5.96 -8.96 -18.24
C ASP A 44 -6.29 -7.90 -17.17
N ARG A 45 -5.89 -8.13 -15.91
CA ARG A 45 -5.96 -7.15 -14.82
C ARG A 45 -4.60 -7.01 -14.16
N PHE A 46 -4.07 -5.79 -14.14
CA PHE A 46 -2.74 -5.50 -13.64
C PHE A 46 -2.84 -4.62 -12.40
N ALA A 47 -2.29 -5.10 -11.28
CA ALA A 47 -2.33 -4.37 -10.03
C ALA A 47 -1.02 -4.46 -9.27
N LEU A 48 -0.75 -3.45 -8.46
CA LEU A 48 0.29 -3.44 -7.43
C LEU A 48 -0.37 -3.50 -6.06
N SER A 49 0.11 -4.40 -5.21
CA SER A 49 -0.23 -4.45 -3.80
C SER A 49 0.89 -3.81 -2.99
N VAL A 50 0.61 -2.68 -2.35
CA VAL A 50 1.59 -1.83 -1.67
C VAL A 50 1.31 -1.85 -0.17
N PHE A 51 2.33 -2.09 0.65
CA PHE A 51 2.29 -2.01 2.10
C PHE A 51 3.06 -0.79 2.58
N LEU A 52 2.42 0.01 3.42
CA LEU A 52 2.97 1.26 3.92
C LEU A 52 3.55 1.11 5.32
N ASN A 53 4.48 2.00 5.63
CA ASN A 53 4.98 2.22 6.98
C ASN A 53 3.84 2.67 7.91
N SER A 54 3.76 2.06 9.08
CA SER A 54 2.75 2.37 10.11
C SER A 54 2.78 3.83 10.57
N ASN A 55 3.90 4.54 10.43
CA ASN A 55 3.98 5.97 10.77
C ASN A 55 3.07 6.87 9.91
N PHE A 56 2.41 6.33 8.89
CA PHE A 56 1.51 7.04 7.97
C PHE A 56 0.02 6.86 8.31
N TYR A 57 -0.31 6.19 9.43
CA TYR A 57 -1.70 6.00 9.85
C TYR A 57 -2.47 7.29 10.07
N ASP A 58 -1.83 8.28 10.67
CA ASP A 58 -2.48 9.52 11.08
C ASP A 58 -2.61 10.54 9.93
N LYS A 59 -2.06 10.23 8.75
CA LYS A 59 -2.22 11.07 7.54
C LYS A 59 -3.62 10.91 6.94
N SER A 60 -4.02 11.86 6.11
CA SER A 60 -5.24 11.72 5.31
C SER A 60 -5.03 10.66 4.20
N ASN A 61 -6.14 10.19 3.61
CA ASN A 61 -6.09 9.32 2.43
C ASN A 61 -5.36 10.02 1.28
N GLU A 62 -5.65 11.30 1.09
CA GLU A 62 -5.09 12.14 0.04
C GLU A 62 -3.58 12.31 0.20
N ASP A 63 -3.10 12.58 1.42
CA ASP A 63 -1.67 12.73 1.70
C ASP A 63 -0.93 11.40 1.53
N ARG A 64 -1.50 10.29 2.04
CA ARG A 64 -0.93 8.95 1.83
C ARG A 64 -0.80 8.63 0.35
N LYS A 65 -1.88 8.85 -0.41
CA LYS A 65 -1.91 8.61 -1.85
C LYS A 65 -0.86 9.44 -2.58
N ALA A 66 -0.76 10.73 -2.27
CA ALA A 66 0.21 11.63 -2.90
C ALA A 66 1.65 11.16 -2.67
N GLU A 67 2.01 10.80 -1.43
CA GLU A 67 3.37 10.36 -1.09
C GLU A 67 3.69 8.97 -1.67
N VAL A 68 2.72 8.07 -1.72
CA VAL A 68 2.87 6.76 -2.37
C VAL A 68 3.11 6.91 -3.86
N LEU A 69 2.33 7.75 -4.55
CA LEU A 69 2.51 8.02 -5.97
C LEU A 69 3.86 8.69 -6.24
N GLN A 70 4.29 9.63 -5.38
CA GLN A 70 5.61 10.25 -5.50
C GLN A 70 6.73 9.21 -5.42
N GLN A 71 6.65 8.27 -4.47
CA GLN A 71 7.66 7.23 -4.34
C GLN A 71 7.61 6.21 -5.50
N LEU A 72 6.43 5.90 -6.05
CA LEU A 72 6.31 5.07 -7.24
C LEU A 72 6.88 5.76 -8.49
N VAL A 73 6.68 7.07 -8.64
CA VAL A 73 7.29 7.88 -9.69
C VAL A 73 8.81 7.87 -9.57
N PHE A 74 9.36 7.90 -8.36
CA PHE A 74 10.81 7.75 -8.15
C PHE A 74 11.32 6.39 -8.68
N TYR A 75 10.55 5.31 -8.51
CA TYR A 75 10.97 3.98 -8.98
C TYR A 75 10.74 3.73 -10.47
N TYR A 76 9.67 4.27 -11.05
CA TYR A 76 9.21 3.88 -12.39
C TYR A 76 8.97 5.05 -13.35
N GLY A 77 9.15 6.29 -12.90
CA GLY A 77 8.84 7.49 -13.66
C GLY A 77 7.35 7.81 -13.69
N GLU A 78 6.98 8.81 -14.50
CA GLU A 78 5.63 9.38 -14.55
C GLU A 78 4.55 8.37 -14.97
N ILE A 79 4.91 7.25 -15.62
CA ILE A 79 3.97 6.18 -15.97
C ILE A 79 3.25 5.58 -14.75
N ALA A 80 3.83 5.72 -13.55
CA ALA A 80 3.17 5.32 -12.30
C ALA A 80 1.93 6.16 -11.97
N LEU A 81 1.77 7.34 -12.57
CA LEU A 81 0.61 8.20 -12.38
C LEU A 81 -0.59 7.77 -13.25
N ASP A 82 -0.39 6.88 -14.23
CA ASP A 82 -1.44 6.37 -15.13
C ASP A 82 -2.25 5.21 -14.50
N TYR A 83 -2.52 5.28 -13.20
CA TYR A 83 -3.35 4.30 -12.50
C TYR A 83 -4.83 4.49 -12.89
N THR A 84 -5.57 3.38 -12.95
CA THR A 84 -7.01 3.37 -13.23
C THR A 84 -7.84 3.31 -11.96
N ASN A 85 -7.29 2.77 -10.88
CA ASN A 85 -7.96 2.68 -9.59
C ASN A 85 -6.96 2.77 -8.43
N TYR A 86 -7.39 3.37 -7.33
CA TYR A 86 -6.69 3.42 -6.06
C TYR A 86 -7.66 2.99 -4.97
N GLU A 87 -7.29 1.94 -4.25
CA GLU A 87 -8.03 1.47 -3.07
C GLU A 87 -7.06 1.38 -1.90
N GLU A 88 -7.52 1.76 -0.71
CA GLU A 88 -6.73 1.60 0.51
C GLU A 88 -7.55 0.96 1.62
N CYS A 89 -6.87 0.19 2.47
CA CYS A 89 -7.42 -0.33 3.70
C CYS A 89 -6.45 -0.05 4.84
N VAL A 90 -6.96 0.69 5.83
CA VAL A 90 -6.29 0.98 7.10
C VAL A 90 -6.84 -0.01 8.12
N TRP A 91 -6.21 -1.18 8.28
CA TRP A 91 -6.78 -2.29 9.07
C TRP A 91 -7.01 -1.93 10.55
N LYS A 92 -6.24 -0.99 11.10
CA LYS A 92 -6.45 -0.44 12.44
C LYS A 92 -7.85 0.17 12.63
N ASN A 93 -8.47 0.66 11.56
CA ASN A 93 -9.79 1.28 11.59
C ASN A 93 -10.94 0.29 11.30
N GLU A 94 -10.63 -0.96 10.95
CA GLU A 94 -11.62 -1.98 10.62
C GLU A 94 -12.22 -2.59 11.89
N THR A 95 -13.47 -2.23 12.20
CA THR A 95 -14.14 -2.50 13.48
C THR A 95 -14.36 -3.97 13.80
N PHE A 96 -14.41 -4.83 12.78
CA PHE A 96 -14.63 -6.28 12.95
C PHE A 96 -13.33 -7.09 12.95
N THR A 97 -12.19 -6.47 12.67
CA THR A 97 -10.88 -7.13 12.64
C THR A 97 -9.91 -6.61 13.68
N THR A 98 -10.26 -5.50 14.34
CA THR A 98 -9.43 -4.83 15.34
C THR A 98 -10.18 -4.77 16.66
N THR A 99 -9.59 -5.36 17.70
CA THR A 99 -10.07 -5.20 19.08
C THR A 99 -9.61 -3.85 19.63
N GLU A 100 -10.43 -3.17 20.44
CA GLU A 100 -9.94 -2.03 21.22
C GLU A 100 -8.69 -2.43 22.00
N ASN A 101 -7.60 -1.69 21.80
CA ASN A 101 -6.35 -1.89 22.51
C ASN A 101 -6.51 -1.33 23.94
N LYS A 102 -7.37 -1.98 24.74
CA LYS A 102 -7.53 -1.67 26.16
C LYS A 102 -6.35 -2.29 26.90
N PRO A 103 -5.52 -1.48 27.59
CA PRO A 103 -4.43 -2.02 28.38
C PRO A 103 -4.98 -3.00 29.42
N LEU A 104 -4.40 -4.20 29.50
CA LEU A 104 -4.85 -5.23 30.45
C LEU A 104 -4.72 -4.79 31.93
N TRP A 105 -3.96 -3.72 32.21
CA TRP A 105 -3.77 -3.19 33.56
C TRP A 105 -4.85 -2.22 34.04
N THR A 106 -5.84 -1.84 33.22
CA THR A 106 -6.94 -0.96 33.69
C THR A 106 -8.00 -1.69 34.52
N LYS A 107 -7.78 -2.97 34.84
CA LYS A 107 -8.59 -3.74 35.80
C LYS A 107 -7.74 -4.13 37.00
N VAL A 108 -7.51 -3.18 37.89
CA VAL A 108 -7.19 -3.45 39.29
C VAL A 108 -8.25 -2.73 40.12
N PRO A 109 -8.95 -3.43 41.04
CA PRO A 109 -10.05 -2.86 41.84
C PRO A 109 -9.63 -1.69 42.72
#